data_AF-E9GK48-F1
#
_entry.id   AF-E9GK48-F1
#
_cell.length_a   1.000
_cell.length_b   1.000
_cell.length_c   1.000
_cell.angle_alpha   90.00
_cell.angle_beta   90.00
_cell.angle_gamma   90.00
#
_symmetry.space_group_name_H-M   'P 1'
#
loop_
_entity.id
_entity.type
_entity.pdbx_description
1 polymer ?
#
loop_
_entity_poly.entity_id
_entity_poly.type
_entity_poly.pdbx_seq_one_letter_code
_entity_poly.pdbx_strand_id
1 'polypeptide(L)'
;MSSTEFLIFIHFCQKRLLVNTDESVQVQPFEENGYLARIDFNPTVPHCSLASLIGLCLRGKIQKNVVERIKLDIVIAEGKHSTEEEINKQINDKERVAAALENPNLKEMFDSCIRDEE
;
A
#
# COMPACT_ATOMS: atom_id res chain seq x y z
N MET A 1 8.87 -15.95 2.25
CA MET A 1 9.26 -15.13 1.09
C MET A 1 10.47 -14.33 1.53
N SER A 2 11.60 -14.38 0.80
CA SER A 2 12.81 -13.67 1.25
C SER A 2 12.59 -12.15 1.19
N SER A 3 13.23 -11.38 2.08
CA SER A 3 13.08 -9.91 2.14
C SER A 3 13.37 -9.23 0.79
N THR A 4 14.22 -9.83 -0.03
CA THR A 4 14.54 -9.38 -1.39
C THR A 4 13.39 -9.59 -2.38
N GLU A 5 12.71 -10.75 -2.33
CA GLU A 5 11.52 -11.03 -3.17
C GLU A 5 10.38 -10.08 -2.83
N PHE A 6 10.28 -9.71 -1.55
CA PHE A 6 9.34 -8.73 -1.06
C PHE A 6 9.57 -7.35 -1.67
N LEU A 7 10.82 -6.86 -1.61
CA LEU A 7 11.19 -5.58 -2.19
C LEU A 7 10.94 -5.56 -3.70
N ILE A 8 11.28 -6.64 -4.42
CA ILE A 8 11.02 -6.78 -5.86
C ILE A 8 9.51 -6.71 -6.14
N PHE A 9 8.68 -7.37 -5.33
CA PHE A 9 7.23 -7.35 -5.48
C PHE A 9 6.63 -5.96 -5.23
N ILE A 10 7.08 -5.26 -4.18
CA ILE A 10 6.67 -3.88 -3.90
C ILE A 10 7.08 -2.96 -5.07
N HIS A 11 8.33 -3.06 -5.53
CA HIS A 11 8.83 -2.27 -6.65
C HIS A 11 8.05 -2.54 -7.94
N PHE A 12 7.70 -3.80 -8.20
CA PHE A 12 6.88 -4.21 -9.33
C PHE A 12 5.48 -3.62 -9.24
N CYS A 13 4.88 -3.64 -8.04
CA CYS A 13 3.59 -3.03 -7.76
C CYS A 13 3.62 -1.51 -7.96
N GLN A 14 4.69 -0.85 -7.51
CA GLN A 14 4.87 0.60 -7.62
C GLN A 14 5.05 1.09 -9.05
N LYS A 15 5.87 0.41 -9.87
CA LYS A 15 6.05 0.75 -11.30
C LYS A 15 4.74 0.73 -12.08
N ARG A 16 3.80 -0.12 -11.68
CA ARG A 16 2.51 -0.31 -12.36
C ARG A 16 1.45 0.73 -11.96
N LEU A 17 1.63 1.41 -10.83
CA LEU A 17 0.68 2.38 -10.27
C LEU A 17 0.97 3.85 -10.66
N LEU A 18 1.90 4.11 -11.60
CA LEU A 18 2.31 5.47 -12.02
C LEU A 18 2.70 6.40 -10.86
N VAL A 19 3.12 5.82 -9.74
CA VAL A 19 3.63 6.57 -8.59
C VAL A 19 5.06 6.96 -8.91
N ASN A 20 5.33 8.27 -9.00
CA ASN A 20 6.69 8.78 -8.97
C ASN A 20 7.23 8.64 -7.54
N THR A 21 7.73 7.46 -7.22
CA THR A 21 8.48 7.19 -5.99
C THR A 21 9.95 7.25 -6.32
N ASP A 22 10.53 8.42 -6.11
CA ASP A 22 11.94 8.52 -5.74
C ASP A 22 12.03 7.96 -4.30
N GLU A 23 12.35 6.67 -4.21
CA GLU A 23 13.06 6.04 -3.09
C GLU A 23 12.54 6.26 -1.65
N SER A 24 11.73 5.33 -1.10
CA SER A 24 11.72 4.97 0.34
C SER A 24 10.81 3.77 0.64
N VAL A 25 11.10 2.59 0.07
CA VAL A 25 10.56 1.32 0.58
C VAL A 25 11.60 0.71 1.51
N GLN A 26 11.30 0.65 2.81
CA GLN A 26 12.19 0.08 3.81
C GLN A 26 11.56 -1.17 4.41
N VAL A 27 12.20 -2.32 4.21
CA VAL A 27 11.79 -3.59 4.85
C VAL A 27 12.82 -3.93 5.92
N GLN A 28 12.39 -4.02 7.17
CA GLN A 28 13.23 -4.36 8.31
C GLN A 28 12.62 -5.52 9.10
N PRO A 29 13.42 -6.41 9.70
CA PRO A 29 12.90 -7.45 10.59
C PRO A 29 12.28 -6.82 11.84
N PHE A 30 11.11 -7.31 12.26
CA PHE A 30 10.34 -6.77 13.40
C PHE A 30 9.81 -7.93 14.26
N GLU A 31 10.35 -8.07 15.48
CA GLU A 31 10.03 -9.03 16.57
C GLU A 31 9.57 -10.46 16.20
N GLU A 32 10.22 -11.47 16.79
CA GLU A 32 9.79 -12.88 16.82
C GLU A 32 9.30 -13.47 15.46
N ASN A 33 10.08 -13.26 14.39
CA ASN A 33 9.82 -13.65 12.99
C ASN A 33 8.82 -12.79 12.20
N GLY A 34 8.59 -11.54 12.59
CA GLY A 34 7.88 -10.57 11.76
C GLY A 34 8.78 -9.72 10.87
N TYR A 35 8.16 -9.06 9.89
CA TYR A 35 8.79 -8.01 9.09
C TYR A 35 8.00 -6.69 9.26
N LEU A 36 8.68 -5.56 9.17
CA LEU A 36 8.09 -4.22 9.08
C LEU A 36 8.46 -3.66 7.71
N ALA A 37 7.48 -3.47 6.85
CA ALA A 37 7.63 -2.82 5.55
C ALA A 37 7.03 -1.42 5.63
N ARG A 38 7.91 -0.41 5.60
CA ARG A 38 7.55 1.00 5.50
C ARG A 38 7.61 1.45 4.05
N ILE A 39 6.56 2.11 3.59
CA ILE A 39 6.39 2.52 2.20
C ILE A 39 5.95 3.98 2.19
N ASP A 40 6.89 4.86 1.89
CA ASP A 40 6.61 6.27 1.72
C ASP A 40 6.34 6.52 0.22
N PHE A 41 5.15 7.03 -0.12
CA PHE A 41 4.77 7.31 -1.51
C PHE A 41 4.32 8.75 -1.72
N ASN A 42 4.65 9.31 -2.88
CA ASN A 42 4.30 10.68 -3.25
C ASN A 42 3.31 10.67 -4.44
N PRO A 43 2.02 10.94 -4.23
CA PRO A 43 1.06 11.00 -5.33
C PRO A 43 1.43 12.16 -6.28
N THR A 44 1.65 11.84 -7.56
CA THR A 44 2.00 12.82 -8.60
C THR A 44 0.86 13.81 -8.89
N VAL A 45 -0.37 13.44 -8.52
CA VAL A 45 -1.59 14.25 -8.68
C VAL A 45 -2.28 14.47 -7.34
N PRO A 46 -2.76 15.69 -7.04
CA PRO A 46 -3.38 16.04 -5.76
C PRO A 46 -4.85 15.60 -5.70
N HIS A 47 -5.16 14.36 -6.10
CA HIS A 47 -6.51 13.79 -5.99
C HIS A 47 -6.54 12.76 -4.86
N CYS A 48 -7.20 13.14 -3.75
CA CYS A 48 -7.28 12.35 -2.51
C CYS A 48 -7.71 10.90 -2.75
N SER A 49 -8.67 10.68 -3.65
CA SER A 49 -9.21 9.35 -3.95
C SER A 49 -8.15 8.41 -4.51
N LEU A 50 -7.26 8.90 -5.37
CA LEU A 50 -6.22 8.08 -6.00
C LEU A 50 -5.16 7.66 -4.99
N ALA A 51 -4.73 8.60 -4.13
CA ALA A 51 -3.76 8.31 -3.07
C ALA A 51 -4.28 7.28 -2.07
N SER A 52 -5.53 7.41 -1.62
CA SER A 52 -6.19 6.41 -0.77
C SER A 52 -6.23 5.05 -1.46
N LEU A 53 -6.70 5.00 -2.72
CA LEU A 53 -6.78 3.77 -3.52
C LEU A 53 -5.44 3.08 -3.67
N ILE A 54 -4.36 3.81 -3.94
CA ILE A 54 -3.00 3.27 -4.10
C ILE A 54 -2.55 2.60 -2.79
N GLY A 55 -2.65 3.29 -1.66
CA GLY A 55 -2.20 2.73 -0.37
C GLY A 55 -3.02 1.53 0.06
N LEU A 56 -4.33 1.60 -0.16
CA LEU A 56 -5.28 0.51 -0.01
C LEU A 56 -4.88 -0.70 -0.87
N CYS A 57 -4.65 -0.48 -2.16
CA CYS A 57 -4.25 -1.47 -3.17
C CYS A 57 -2.94 -2.17 -2.79
N LEU A 58 -1.92 -1.40 -2.40
CA LEU A 58 -0.67 -1.94 -1.87
C LEU A 58 -0.92 -2.85 -0.68
N ARG A 59 -1.67 -2.37 0.32
CA ARG A 59 -1.92 -3.12 1.55
C ARG A 59 -2.62 -4.43 1.26
N GLY A 60 -3.69 -4.41 0.47
CA GLY A 60 -4.45 -5.60 0.09
C GLY A 60 -3.61 -6.60 -0.70
N LYS A 61 -2.82 -6.11 -1.68
CA LYS A 61 -1.97 -6.96 -2.52
C LYS A 61 -0.87 -7.62 -1.72
N ILE A 62 -0.24 -6.91 -0.79
CA ILE A 62 0.79 -7.46 0.09
C ILE A 62 0.18 -8.43 1.10
N GLN A 63 -0.91 -8.07 1.79
CA GLN A 63 -1.59 -8.98 2.72
C GLN A 63 -2.08 -10.27 2.04
N LYS A 64 -2.44 -10.21 0.75
CA LYS A 64 -2.87 -11.39 -0.01
C LYS A 64 -1.71 -12.29 -0.45
N ASN A 65 -0.54 -11.71 -0.76
CA ASN A 65 0.63 -12.47 -1.22
C ASN A 65 1.53 -12.94 -0.06
N VAL A 66 1.38 -12.37 1.13
CA VAL A 66 2.31 -12.56 2.24
C VAL A 66 1.62 -13.34 3.34
N VAL A 67 2.08 -14.56 3.54
CA VAL A 67 1.57 -15.50 4.55
C VAL A 67 2.22 -15.24 5.93
N GLU A 68 3.35 -14.55 5.96
CA GLU A 68 4.10 -14.26 7.20
C GLU A 68 3.56 -13.03 7.94
N ARG A 69 3.87 -12.92 9.24
CA ARG A 69 3.45 -11.78 10.09
C ARG A 69 4.18 -10.50 9.67
N ILE A 70 3.65 -9.78 8.68
CA ILE A 70 4.19 -8.49 8.26
C ILE A 70 3.36 -7.31 8.77
N LYS A 71 4.05 -6.29 9.27
CA LYS A 71 3.51 -4.97 9.58
C LYS A 71 3.79 -4.05 8.40
N LEU A 72 2.73 -3.56 7.76
CA LEU A 72 2.81 -2.60 6.67
C LEU A 72 2.49 -1.22 7.20
N ASP A 73 3.41 -0.29 6.98
CA ASP A 73 3.30 1.11 7.34
C ASP A 73 3.39 1.91 6.04
N ILE A 74 2.26 2.37 5.54
CA ILE A 74 2.18 3.10 4.26
C ILE A 74 1.92 4.54 4.60
N VAL A 75 2.81 5.44 4.20
CA VAL A 75 2.79 6.86 4.56
C VAL A 75 2.86 7.71 3.29
N ILE A 76 2.11 8.81 3.28
CA ILE A 76 2.19 9.82 2.22
C ILE A 76 3.19 10.89 2.66
N ALA A 77 4.11 11.27 1.78
CA ALA A 77 5.09 12.32 2.07
C ALA A 77 4.40 13.67 2.39
N GLU A 78 4.88 14.32 3.44
CA GLU A 78 4.29 15.53 4.03
C GLU A 78 4.36 16.76 3.13
N GLY A 79 3.28 17.56 3.11
CA GLY A 79 3.25 18.86 2.43
C GLY A 79 2.68 18.86 1.00
N LYS A 80 2.10 17.75 0.54
CA LYS A 80 1.49 17.62 -0.79
C LYS A 80 -0.05 17.54 -0.77
N HIS A 81 -0.67 17.28 0.39
CA HIS A 81 -2.11 17.06 0.50
C HIS A 81 -2.66 17.51 1.87
N SER A 82 -3.67 18.38 1.91
CA SER A 82 -4.34 18.78 3.17
C SER A 82 -5.06 17.64 3.91
N THR A 83 -5.17 16.47 3.28
CA THR A 83 -5.86 15.26 3.77
C THR A 83 -4.89 14.09 3.99
N GLU A 84 -3.58 14.34 3.93
CA GLU A 84 -2.55 13.31 4.13
C GLU A 84 -2.75 12.51 5.42
N GLU A 85 -3.02 13.17 6.54
CA GLU A 85 -3.27 12.52 7.84
C GLU A 85 -4.51 11.63 7.82
N GLU A 86 -5.59 12.09 7.18
CA GLU A 86 -6.83 11.32 7.04
C GLU A 86 -6.62 10.08 6.18
N ILE A 87 -5.89 10.22 5.07
CA ILE A 87 -5.58 9.11 4.16
C ILE A 87 -4.67 8.11 4.88
N ASN A 88 -3.65 8.60 5.59
CA ASN A 88 -2.71 7.78 6.34
C ASN A 88 -3.43 6.99 7.45
N LYS A 89 -4.36 7.63 8.19
CA LYS A 89 -5.23 6.93 9.14
C LYS A 89 -6.09 5.86 8.46
N GLN A 90 -6.72 6.18 7.33
CA GLN A 90 -7.56 5.23 6.61
C GLN A 90 -6.79 4.00 6.12
N ILE A 91 -5.59 4.19 5.55
CA ILE A 91 -4.77 3.10 5.05
C ILE A 91 -4.21 2.25 6.19
N ASN A 92 -3.88 2.86 7.35
CA ASN A 92 -3.34 2.13 8.50
C ASN A 92 -4.40 1.43 9.35
N ASP A 93 -5.67 1.83 9.25
CA ASP A 93 -6.79 1.20 9.96
C ASP A 93 -7.15 -0.18 9.35
N LYS A 94 -6.66 -1.26 9.98
CA LYS A 94 -6.82 -2.64 9.45
C LYS A 94 -8.28 -3.05 9.32
N GLU A 95 -9.12 -2.63 10.27
CA GLU A 95 -10.53 -3.00 10.31
C GLU A 95 -11.31 -2.28 9.22
N ARG A 96 -11.03 -0.98 9.00
CA ARG A 96 -11.61 -0.23 7.87
C ARG A 96 -11.15 -0.76 6.52
N VAL A 97 -9.87 -1.06 6.35
CA VAL A 97 -9.36 -1.60 5.07
C VAL A 97 -9.99 -2.97 4.79
N ALA A 98 -10.07 -3.85 5.80
CA ALA A 98 -10.73 -5.14 5.66
C ALA A 98 -12.22 -4.97 5.30
N ALA A 99 -12.95 -4.11 6.02
CA ALA A 99 -14.34 -3.82 5.72
C ALA A 99 -14.53 -3.19 4.32
N ALA A 100 -13.61 -2.35 3.87
CA ALA A 100 -13.62 -1.78 2.51
C ALA A 100 -13.38 -2.86 1.44
N LEU A 101 -12.50 -3.82 1.70
CA LEU A 101 -12.25 -4.97 0.83
C LEU A 101 -13.40 -5.99 0.82
N GLU A 102 -14.22 -6.03 1.87
CA GLU A 102 -15.46 -6.81 1.92
C GLU A 102 -16.63 -6.12 1.20
N ASN A 103 -16.59 -4.79 1.05
CA ASN A 103 -17.60 -4.05 0.31
C ASN A 103 -17.45 -4.30 -1.20
N PRO A 104 -18.46 -4.86 -1.90
CA PRO A 104 -18.33 -5.23 -3.31
C PRO A 104 -18.03 -4.04 -4.24
N ASN A 105 -18.59 -2.85 -3.96
CA ASN A 105 -18.31 -1.63 -4.73
C ASN A 105 -16.83 -1.19 -4.64
N LEU A 106 -16.27 -1.20 -3.43
CA LEU A 106 -14.87 -0.81 -3.21
C LEU A 106 -13.92 -1.92 -3.63
N LYS A 107 -14.31 -3.18 -3.39
CA LYS A 107 -13.61 -4.37 -3.84
C LYS A 107 -13.46 -4.40 -5.35
N GLU A 108 -14.49 -4.06 -6.12
CA GLU A 108 -14.39 -4.04 -7.59
C GLU A 108 -13.40 -2.98 -8.09
N MET A 109 -13.44 -1.77 -7.51
CA MET A 109 -12.48 -0.69 -7.80
C MET A 109 -11.05 -1.10 -7.45
N PHE A 110 -10.89 -1.76 -6.30
CA PHE A 110 -9.63 -2.35 -5.87
C PHE A 110 -9.16 -3.43 -6.83
N ASP A 111 -10.02 -4.40 -7.10
CA ASP A 111 -9.75 -5.58 -7.92
C ASP A 111 -9.44 -5.14 -9.34
N SER A 112 -10.07 -4.09 -9.86
CA SER A 112 -9.70 -3.44 -11.14
C SER A 112 -8.32 -2.78 -11.10
N CYS A 113 -7.85 -2.32 -9.95
CA CYS A 113 -6.53 -1.71 -9.79
C CYS A 113 -5.42 -2.77 -9.58
N ILE A 114 -5.75 -3.93 -8.99
CA ILE A 114 -4.83 -5.07 -8.82
C ILE A 114 -4.89 -6.10 -9.95
N ARG A 115 -6.01 -6.23 -10.68
CA ARG A 115 -6.14 -7.11 -11.84
C ARG A 115 -5.23 -6.57 -12.93
N ASP A 116 -4.25 -7.39 -13.28
CA ASP A 116 -3.51 -7.30 -14.53
C ASP A 116 -4.49 -7.00 -15.68
N GLU A 117 -4.36 -5.84 -16.31
CA GLU A 117 -4.47 -5.84 -17.78
C GLU A 117 -3.27 -6.65 -18.26
N GLU A 118 -3.57 -7.86 -18.73
CA GLU A 118 -2.67 -8.72 -19.54
C GLU A 118 -2.14 -7.96 -20.76
#